data_AF-A0A7T0BRF9-F1
#
_entry.id   AF-A0A7T0BRF9-F1
#
_cell.length_a   1.000
_cell.length_b   1.000
_cell.length_c   1.000
_cell.angle_alpha   90.00
_cell.angle_beta   90.00
_cell.angle_gamma   90.00
#
_symmetry.space_group_name_H-M   'P 1'
#
loop_
_entity.id
_entity.type
_entity.pdbx_description
1 polymer ?
#
loop_
_entity_poly.entity_id
_entity_poly.type
_entity_poly.pdbx_seq_one_letter_code
_entity_poly.pdbx_strand_id
1 'polypeptide(L)'
;MTTKLILKILVTLKPRLYSISSNLNITKKYIAITLSLVYLKKAYSYFGVCSTYLNILSYKYIPSYLLFFEVKSQFKINYEVDLNRILICTGAGIAPMISFFFDLNLYKLKKN
;
A
#
# COMPACT_ATOMS: atom_id res chain seq x y z
N MET A 1 -19.17 -32.31 10.42
CA MET A 1 -18.41 -31.70 9.31
C MET A 1 -16.93 -32.02 9.52
N THR A 2 -16.26 -32.68 8.56
CA THR A 2 -14.85 -33.09 8.74
C THR A 2 -13.89 -31.97 8.34
N THR A 3 -12.72 -31.89 8.97
CA THR A 3 -11.68 -30.89 8.69
C THR A 3 -11.25 -30.86 7.21
N LYS A 4 -11.19 -32.05 6.57
CA LYS A 4 -10.90 -32.18 5.13
C LYS A 4 -11.93 -31.50 4.24
N LEU A 5 -13.20 -31.50 4.64
CA LEU A 5 -14.27 -30.85 3.88
C LEU A 5 -14.14 -29.32 3.96
N ILE A 6 -13.81 -28.79 5.14
CA ILE A 6 -13.59 -27.35 5.34
C ILE A 6 -12.45 -26.84 4.45
N LEU A 7 -11.30 -27.54 4.45
CA LEU A 7 -10.15 -27.15 3.63
C LEU A 7 -10.43 -27.17 2.12
N LYS A 8 -11.35 -28.03 1.66
CA LYS A 8 -11.75 -28.08 0.24
C LYS A 8 -12.68 -26.94 -0.17
N ILE A 9 -13.46 -26.40 0.77
CA ILE A 9 -14.47 -25.36 0.49
C ILE A 9 -13.90 -23.96 0.68
N LEU A 10 -12.92 -23.77 1.58
CA LEU A 10 -12.34 -22.46 1.85
C LEU A 10 -11.55 -21.92 0.64
N VAL A 11 -11.77 -20.65 0.34
CA VAL A 11 -10.97 -19.91 -0.65
C VAL A 11 -9.58 -19.65 -0.08
N THR A 12 -8.56 -19.82 -0.91
CA THR A 12 -7.18 -19.51 -0.54
C THR A 12 -7.01 -18.04 -0.17
N LEU A 13 -6.17 -17.79 0.84
CA LEU A 13 -5.92 -16.43 1.30
C LEU A 13 -5.18 -15.64 0.21
N LYS A 14 -5.85 -14.61 -0.33
CA LYS A 14 -5.27 -13.72 -1.33
C LYS A 14 -4.45 -12.59 -0.68
N PRO A 15 -3.37 -12.13 -1.31
CA PRO A 15 -2.66 -10.95 -0.83
C PRO A 15 -3.51 -9.68 -0.98
N ARG A 16 -3.15 -8.63 -0.23
CA ARG A 16 -3.77 -7.30 -0.33
C ARG A 16 -2.73 -6.31 -0.85
N LEU A 17 -3.14 -5.51 -1.82
CA LEU A 17 -2.31 -4.47 -2.40
C LEU A 17 -2.48 -3.17 -1.63
N TYR A 18 -1.37 -2.48 -1.41
CA TYR A 18 -1.33 -1.14 -0.86
C TYR A 18 -0.45 -0.29 -1.76
N SER A 19 -0.90 0.92 -2.08
CA SER A 19 -0.06 1.87 -2.79
C SER A 19 1.12 2.29 -1.90
N ILE A 20 2.30 2.34 -2.51
CA ILE A 20 3.52 2.78 -1.84
C ILE A 20 3.43 4.30 -1.61
N SER A 21 3.71 4.71 -0.38
CA SER A 21 3.69 6.11 0.09
C SER A 21 5.08 6.66 0.43
N SER A 22 6.13 5.94 0.02
CA SER A 22 7.52 6.35 0.17
C SER A 22 8.20 6.51 -1.19
N ASN A 23 9.39 7.10 -1.18
CA ASN A 23 10.27 7.18 -2.33
C ASN A 23 11.63 6.53 -2.00
N LEU A 24 12.13 5.67 -2.89
CA LEU A 24 13.37 4.92 -2.68
C LEU A 24 14.59 5.83 -2.44
N ASN A 25 14.65 6.98 -3.13
CA ASN A 25 15.77 7.91 -3.00
C ASN A 25 15.81 8.61 -1.64
N ILE A 26 14.66 8.69 -0.96
CA ILE A 26 14.51 9.37 0.33
C ILE A 26 14.60 8.39 1.49
N THR A 27 13.79 7.32 1.45
CA THR A 27 13.63 6.44 2.60
C THR A 27 14.68 5.32 2.64
N LYS A 28 15.30 4.98 1.49
CA LYS A 28 16.41 4.04 1.20
C LYS A 28 16.34 2.62 1.80
N LYS A 29 15.87 2.46 3.03
CA LYS A 29 15.88 1.25 3.85
C LYS A 29 14.47 0.74 4.20
N TYR A 30 13.43 1.53 3.94
CA TYR A 30 12.06 1.15 4.26
C TYR A 30 11.07 1.57 3.17
N ILE A 31 9.96 0.82 3.12
CA ILE A 31 8.79 1.11 2.30
C ILE A 31 7.69 1.57 3.23
N ALA A 32 7.13 2.74 2.97
CA ALA A 32 5.96 3.23 3.69
C ALA A 32 4.70 2.90 2.90
N ILE A 33 3.64 2.51 3.60
CA ILE A 33 2.29 2.36 3.05
C ILE A 33 1.32 3.19 3.87
N THR A 34 0.29 3.75 3.24
CA THR A 34 -0.85 4.35 3.96
C THR A 34 -1.93 3.30 4.09
N LEU A 35 -2.29 2.98 5.34
CA LEU A 35 -3.20 1.90 5.64
C LEU A 35 -4.49 2.44 6.25
N SER A 36 -5.63 2.09 5.64
CA SER A 36 -6.94 2.30 6.25
C SER A 36 -7.33 1.05 7.02
N LEU A 37 -7.63 1.19 8.31
CA LEU A 37 -8.15 0.09 9.11
C LEU A 37 -9.58 -0.22 8.70
N VAL A 38 -9.81 -1.45 8.27
CA VAL A 38 -11.16 -1.93 7.96
C VAL A 38 -11.76 -2.53 9.22
N TYR A 39 -12.83 -1.91 9.70
CA TYR A 39 -13.58 -2.32 10.89
C TYR A 39 -15.07 -2.14 10.67
N LEU A 40 -15.86 -3.11 11.11
CA LEU A 40 -17.31 -3.05 11.07
C LEU A 40 -17.88 -3.54 12.41
N LYS A 41 -18.61 -2.66 13.11
CA LYS A 41 -19.35 -3.00 14.32
C LYS A 41 -20.82 -3.26 13.98
N LYS A 42 -21.29 -4.49 14.20
CA LYS A 42 -22.71 -4.87 14.17
C LYS A 42 -23.06 -5.55 15.50
N ALA A 43 -23.77 -6.68 15.49
CA ALA A 43 -23.92 -7.55 16.65
C ALA A 43 -22.58 -8.11 17.14
N TYR A 44 -21.64 -8.31 16.20
CA TYR A 44 -20.25 -8.66 16.47
C TYR A 44 -19.31 -7.64 15.82
N SER A 45 -18.06 -7.62 16.28
CA SER A 45 -16.99 -6.82 15.69
C SER A 45 -16.28 -7.62 14.59
N TYR A 46 -16.24 -7.07 13.37
CA TYR A 46 -15.55 -7.65 12.23
C TYR A 46 -14.36 -6.77 11.83
N PHE A 47 -13.24 -7.42 11.55
CA PHE A 47 -11.97 -6.78 11.26
C PHE A 47 -11.44 -7.24 9.91
N GLY A 48 -10.94 -6.31 9.09
CA GLY A 48 -10.28 -6.64 7.84
C GLY A 48 -8.95 -7.33 8.10
N VAL A 49 -8.84 -8.60 7.68
CA VAL A 49 -7.72 -9.50 7.99
C VAL A 49 -6.35 -8.84 7.84
N CYS A 50 -6.02 -8.33 6.64
CA CYS A 50 -4.69 -7.79 6.39
C CYS A 50 -4.45 -6.43 7.07
N SER A 51 -5.44 -5.53 7.05
CA SER A 51 -5.30 -4.21 7.68
C SER A 51 -5.09 -4.32 9.19
N THR A 52 -5.80 -5.23 9.86
CA THR A 52 -5.62 -5.43 11.30
C THR A 52 -4.38 -6.24 11.62
N TYR A 53 -4.02 -7.22 10.79
CA TYR A 53 -2.75 -7.94 10.92
C TYR A 53 -1.56 -6.97 10.90
N LEU A 54 -1.51 -6.06 9.92
CA LEU A 54 -0.47 -5.04 9.82
C LEU A 54 -0.48 -4.05 10.99
N ASN A 55 -1.67 -3.70 11.50
CA ASN A 55 -1.80 -2.83 12.68
C ASN A 55 -1.26 -3.47 13.96
N ILE A 56 -1.54 -4.76 14.16
CA ILE A 56 -1.09 -5.52 15.33
C ILE A 56 0.42 -5.79 15.25
N LEU A 57 0.94 -6.01 14.05
CA LEU A 57 2.38 -6.20 13.81
C LEU A 57 3.24 -4.96 14.05
N SER A 58 2.66 -3.82 14.43
CA SER A 58 3.29 -2.50 14.55
C SER A 58 4.61 -2.43 15.36
N TYR A 59 5.07 -3.51 15.98
CA TYR A 59 6.32 -3.59 16.72
C TYR A 59 7.39 -4.57 16.19
N LYS A 60 7.13 -5.42 15.18
CA LYS A 60 8.13 -6.38 14.68
C LYS A 60 8.09 -6.55 13.17
N TYR A 61 9.26 -6.35 12.56
CA TYR A 61 9.61 -6.58 11.16
C TYR A 61 8.68 -7.54 10.41
N ILE A 62 8.11 -7.08 9.30
CA ILE A 62 7.44 -7.96 8.34
C ILE A 62 8.54 -8.67 7.53
N PRO A 63 8.61 -10.01 7.53
CA PRO A 63 9.56 -10.73 6.72
C PRO A 63 9.36 -10.42 5.23
N SER A 64 10.46 -10.16 4.52
CA SER A 64 10.42 -9.78 3.10
C SER A 64 9.76 -10.83 2.21
N TYR A 65 9.81 -12.11 2.57
CA TYR A 65 9.17 -13.20 1.83
C TYR A 65 7.63 -13.18 1.87
N LEU A 66 7.03 -12.37 2.76
CA LEU A 66 5.57 -12.15 2.79
C LEU A 66 5.13 -10.96 1.94
N LEU A 67 6.08 -10.27 1.30
CA LEU A 67 5.85 -9.07 0.50
C LEU A 67 6.21 -9.35 -0.96
N PHE A 68 5.48 -8.71 -1.87
CA PHE A 68 5.84 -8.64 -3.29
C PHE A 68 5.47 -7.26 -3.82
N PHE A 69 6.07 -6.90 -4.94
CA PHE A 69 5.77 -5.66 -5.64
C PHE A 69 4.86 -5.96 -6.83
N GLU A 70 3.73 -5.26 -6.89
CA GLU A 70 2.92 -5.21 -8.09
C GLU A 70 3.20 -3.89 -8.83
N VAL A 71 3.83 -3.98 -10.00
CA VAL A 71 4.21 -2.82 -10.79
C VAL A 71 3.05 -2.43 -11.72
N LYS A 72 2.54 -1.20 -11.58
CA LYS A 72 1.57 -0.61 -12.51
C LYS A 72 2.29 0.35 -13.47
N SER A 73 2.43 -0.05 -14.74
CA SER A 73 3.15 0.76 -15.74
C SER A 73 2.43 2.07 -16.08
N GLN A 74 1.10 2.09 -15.99
CA GLN A 74 0.24 3.22 -16.35
C GLN A 74 0.17 4.32 -15.28
N PHE A 75 0.62 4.05 -14.05
CA PHE A 75 0.52 4.99 -12.93
C PHE A 75 1.90 5.49 -12.51
N LYS A 76 2.48 6.36 -13.33
CA LYS A 76 3.83 6.91 -13.15
C LYS A 76 3.85 8.40 -13.45
N ILE A 77 4.78 9.12 -12.82
CA ILE A 77 5.10 10.48 -13.24
C ILE A 77 5.88 10.41 -14.54
N ASN A 78 5.35 11.04 -15.58
CA ASN A 78 6.11 11.36 -16.78
C ASN A 78 6.73 12.76 -16.61
N TYR A 79 8.06 12.83 -16.49
CA TYR A 79 8.80 14.08 -16.27
C TYR A 79 8.92 14.94 -17.52
N GLU A 80 8.71 14.37 -18.71
CA GLU A 80 8.96 15.01 -19.99
C GLU A 80 7.72 15.73 -20.55
N VAL A 81 6.51 15.34 -20.14
CA VAL A 81 5.28 15.66 -20.90
C VAL A 81 4.41 16.75 -20.29
N ASP A 82 4.43 17.03 -18.96
CA ASP A 82 3.62 18.15 -18.46
C ASP A 82 3.95 18.60 -17.03
N LEU A 83 4.01 19.90 -16.80
CA LEU A 83 4.27 20.50 -15.48
C LEU A 83 2.98 20.70 -14.66
N ASN A 84 1.82 20.74 -15.32
CA ASN A 84 0.52 21.04 -14.69
C ASN A 84 -0.28 19.75 -14.45
N ARG A 85 0.03 19.06 -13.35
CA ARG A 85 -0.66 17.82 -12.95
C ARG A 85 -1.70 18.10 -11.89
N ILE A 86 -2.91 17.58 -12.07
CA ILE A 86 -3.95 17.58 -11.04
C ILE A 86 -3.98 16.19 -10.40
N LEU A 87 -3.58 16.12 -9.14
CA LEU A 87 -3.64 14.90 -8.34
C LEU A 87 -4.91 14.93 -7.50
N ILE A 88 -5.89 14.09 -7.83
CA ILE A 88 -7.16 13.97 -7.08
C ILE A 88 -7.09 12.71 -6.25
N CYS A 89 -7.30 12.84 -4.94
CA CYS A 89 -7.34 11.70 -4.02
C CYS A 89 -8.25 11.97 -2.83
N THR A 90 -8.74 10.90 -2.22
CA THR A 90 -9.51 10.94 -0.98
C THR A 90 -9.07 9.81 -0.04
N GLY A 91 -9.03 10.06 1.26
CA GLY A 91 -8.65 9.06 2.26
C GLY A 91 -7.29 8.41 1.97
N ALA A 92 -7.22 7.07 2.04
CA ALA A 92 -5.99 6.32 1.76
C ALA A 92 -5.51 6.41 0.30
N GLY A 93 -6.31 6.97 -0.62
CA GLY A 93 -5.91 7.25 -2.00
C GLY A 93 -4.77 8.28 -2.11
N ILE A 94 -4.41 8.97 -1.01
CA ILE A 94 -3.26 9.88 -0.96
C ILE A 94 -1.91 9.16 -0.99
N ALA A 95 -1.85 7.86 -0.67
CA ALA A 95 -0.61 7.07 -0.61
C ALA A 95 0.34 7.30 -1.80
N PRO A 96 -0.07 7.02 -3.06
CA PRO A 96 0.83 7.18 -4.19
C PRO A 96 1.13 8.65 -4.49
N MET A 97 0.27 9.59 -4.07
CA MET A 97 0.50 11.02 -4.23
C MET A 97 1.65 11.51 -3.35
N ILE A 98 1.82 10.93 -2.15
CA ILE A 98 2.97 11.21 -1.29
C ILE A 98 4.26 10.78 -1.99
N SER A 99 4.27 9.57 -2.60
CA SER A 99 5.42 9.09 -3.37
C SER A 99 5.72 10.02 -4.55
N PHE A 100 4.69 10.46 -5.27
CA PHE A 100 4.82 11.42 -6.37
C PHE A 100 5.33 12.79 -5.93
N PHE A 101 4.88 13.31 -4.80
CA PHE A 101 5.36 14.58 -4.26
C PHE A 101 6.87 14.55 -3.99
N PHE A 102 7.35 13.45 -3.40
CA PHE A 102 8.78 13.23 -3.19
C PHE A 102 9.56 13.17 -4.51
N ASP A 103 9.08 12.41 -5.48
CA ASP A 103 9.68 12.31 -6.81
C ASP A 103 9.78 13.67 -7.51
N LEU A 104 8.70 14.45 -7.50
CA LEU A 104 8.66 15.76 -8.14
C LEU A 104 9.61 16.77 -7.48
N ASN A 105 9.72 16.76 -6.15
CA ASN A 105 10.65 17.63 -5.43
C ASN A 105 12.11 17.25 -5.74
N LEU A 106 12.43 15.96 -5.76
CA LEU A 106 13.78 15.51 -6.16
C LEU A 106 14.11 15.89 -7.60
N TYR A 107 13.14 15.78 -8.51
CA TYR A 107 13.32 16.19 -9.89
C TYR A 107 13.60 17.70 -10.02
N LYS A 108 12.84 18.53 -9.30
CA LYS A 108 13.07 20.00 -9.25
C LYS A 108 14.46 20.33 -8.72
N LEU A 109 14.89 19.68 -7.64
CA LEU A 109 16.21 19.90 -7.03
C LEU A 109 17.37 19.52 -7.96
N LYS A 110 17.19 18.55 -8.87
CA LYS A 110 18.22 18.16 -9.84
C LYS A 110 18.34 19.09 -11.05
N LYS A 111 17.31 19.91 -11.30
CA LYS A 111 17.27 20.87 -12.43
C LYS A 111 17.81 22.26 -12.07
N ASN A 112 17.87 22.57 -10.77
CA ASN A 112 18.51 23.77 -10.23
C ASN A 112 19.97 23.47 -9.90
#